data_AF-A0A0P6XBZ0-F1
#
_entry.id   AF-A0A0P6XBZ0-F1
#
_cell.length_a   1.000
_cell.length_b   1.000
_cell.length_c   1.000
_cell.angle_alpha   90.00
_cell.angle_beta   90.00
_cell.angle_gamma   90.00
#
_symmetry.space_group_name_H-M   'P 1'
#
loop_
_entity.id
_entity.type
_entity.pdbx_description
1 polymer ?
#
loop_
_entity_poly.entity_id
_entity_poly.type
_entity_poly.pdbx_seq_one_letter_code
_entity_poly.pdbx_strand_id
1 'polypeptide(L)'
;MTTAPPILENQFQHERMARAQAALQNGDMQVMVLTDFAWIVASKRSHYTVSLDGDAWTCTCPDFTGRCQRFGLRCKHIEAVRLIETEKIAESGQVSQYTYPQFSTTHTEEQMTQSVPTHDPPTLDSSSEQILWRLRQPLDMNRVKRRQAPGQGTVPYLEGYDVIETANDLFLFHWSFDLLSEPHIMRWDKVITFYDQRSRKKVPVLGEDGKPTTEIAGIAYITGRITVELDGKAYNHADAGRCIFTGDTPEALDMAIAGAVTDCLKRCFRQLGEQFGNSLYDKEIARTAGLENGSSNGHGSNGNGQSEKSTSQSASPNSPVASNSPASQAEALQYRDGVAVDTSNAAELEAFNAFKSAHQELAPASREVLRAWVASRNGKK
;
A
#
# COMPACT_ATOMS: atom_id res chain seq x y z
N MET A 1 20.17 24.03 20.25
CA MET A 1 18.87 23.34 20.30
C MET A 1 18.75 22.54 19.03
N THR A 2 18.89 21.23 19.11
CA THR A 2 18.81 20.31 17.97
C THR A 2 17.34 20.07 17.64
N THR A 3 16.83 20.75 16.62
CA THR A 3 15.56 20.39 16.00
C THR A 3 15.76 19.05 15.30
N ALA A 4 14.93 18.06 15.64
CA ALA A 4 14.92 16.79 14.92
C ALA A 4 14.55 17.04 13.45
N PRO A 5 15.09 16.26 12.49
CA PRO A 5 14.74 16.41 11.08
C PRO A 5 13.23 16.22 10.87
N PRO A 6 12.61 16.94 9.91
CA PRO A 6 11.15 16.99 9.71
C PRO A 6 10.48 15.62 9.48
N ILE A 7 11.27 14.61 9.10
CA ILE A 7 10.84 13.21 8.93
C ILE A 7 10.50 12.57 10.28
N LEU A 8 11.32 12.80 11.31
CA LEU A 8 11.14 12.21 12.64
C LEU A 8 9.96 12.86 13.39
N GLU A 9 9.79 14.17 13.23
CA GLU A 9 8.66 14.93 13.79
C GLU A 9 7.31 14.46 13.20
N ASN A 10 7.28 14.20 11.89
CA ASN A 10 6.10 13.64 11.21
C ASN A 10 5.77 12.22 11.64
N GLN A 11 6.78 11.37 11.86
CA GLN A 11 6.59 10.02 12.41
C GLN A 11 5.99 10.10 13.83
N PHE A 12 6.52 10.99 14.66
CA PHE A 12 6.00 11.23 16.01
C PHE A 12 4.56 11.74 16.00
N GLN A 13 4.18 12.59 15.06
CA GLN A 13 2.78 13.04 14.95
C GLN A 13 1.85 11.90 14.50
N HIS A 14 2.28 11.06 13.56
CA HIS A 14 1.52 9.89 13.09
C HIS A 14 1.24 8.89 14.22
N GLU A 15 2.24 8.54 15.01
CA GLU A 15 2.06 7.65 16.15
C GLU A 15 1.05 8.19 17.18
N ARG A 16 0.91 9.51 17.29
CA ARG A 16 -0.07 10.15 18.21
C ARG A 16 -1.48 10.09 17.66
N MET A 17 -1.64 10.30 16.36
CA MET A 17 -2.92 10.16 15.66
C MET A 17 -3.42 8.71 15.69
N ALA A 18 -2.57 7.74 15.35
CA ALA A 18 -2.94 6.31 15.41
C ALA A 18 -3.36 5.88 16.82
N ARG A 19 -2.66 6.37 17.86
CA ARG A 19 -3.04 6.13 19.26
C ARG A 19 -4.35 6.80 19.66
N ALA A 20 -4.69 7.95 19.09
CA ALA A 20 -5.97 8.60 19.31
C ALA A 20 -7.12 7.78 18.71
N GLN A 21 -6.98 7.41 17.44
CA GLN A 21 -7.98 6.62 16.72
C GLN A 21 -8.24 5.26 17.37
N ALA A 22 -7.18 4.51 17.68
CA ALA A 22 -7.32 3.22 18.36
C ALA A 22 -7.98 3.36 19.74
N ALA A 23 -7.68 4.43 20.48
CA ALA A 23 -8.28 4.66 21.79
C ALA A 23 -9.77 5.03 21.71
N LEU A 24 -10.18 5.78 20.68
CA LEU A 24 -11.59 6.08 20.42
C LEU A 24 -12.37 4.81 20.01
N GLN A 25 -11.83 4.03 19.06
CA GLN A 25 -12.46 2.79 18.58
C GLN A 25 -12.64 1.75 19.68
N ASN A 26 -11.66 1.63 20.58
CA ASN A 26 -11.72 0.70 21.71
C ASN A 26 -12.57 1.21 22.89
N GLY A 27 -13.11 2.43 22.82
CA GLY A 27 -13.82 3.07 23.93
C GLY A 27 -12.92 3.43 25.13
N ASP A 28 -11.61 3.40 24.95
CA ASP A 28 -10.59 3.73 25.96
C ASP A 28 -10.40 5.24 26.16
N MET A 29 -10.99 6.03 25.25
CA MET A 29 -11.02 7.48 25.25
C MET A 29 -12.40 7.97 24.85
N GLN A 30 -12.91 8.97 25.57
CA GLN A 30 -14.18 9.63 25.29
C GLN A 30 -13.97 11.14 25.28
N VAL A 31 -14.58 11.83 24.31
CA VAL A 31 -14.50 13.28 24.19
C VAL A 31 -15.86 13.88 24.53
N MET A 32 -15.86 14.80 25.48
CA MET A 32 -17.02 15.56 25.92
C MET A 32 -16.82 17.03 25.57
N VAL A 33 -17.81 17.66 24.94
CA VAL A 33 -17.77 19.10 24.65
C VAL A 33 -18.08 19.87 25.93
N LEU A 34 -17.25 20.86 26.26
CA LEU A 34 -17.56 21.85 27.29
C LEU A 34 -18.12 23.14 26.68
N THR A 35 -17.49 23.59 25.60
CA THR A 35 -17.85 24.77 24.82
C THR A 35 -17.44 24.53 23.37
N ASP A 36 -17.79 25.43 22.46
CA ASP A 36 -17.43 25.35 21.03
C ASP A 36 -15.92 25.27 20.78
N PHE A 37 -15.10 25.71 21.76
CA PHE A 37 -13.65 25.74 21.67
C PHE A 37 -12.93 25.00 22.80
N ALA A 38 -13.66 24.20 23.59
CA ALA A 38 -13.08 23.45 24.71
C ALA A 38 -13.76 22.11 24.94
N TRP A 39 -12.94 21.08 25.20
CA TRP A 39 -13.36 19.70 25.38
C TRP A 39 -12.68 19.07 26.59
N ILE A 40 -13.35 18.11 27.21
CA ILE A 40 -12.73 17.15 28.14
C ILE A 40 -12.52 15.84 27.39
N VAL A 41 -11.29 15.35 27.41
CA VAL A 41 -10.91 14.04 26.90
C VAL A 41 -10.65 13.12 28.08
N ALA A 42 -11.62 12.24 28.36
CA ALA A 42 -11.54 11.25 29.42
C ALA A 42 -10.92 9.95 28.89
N SER A 43 -10.04 9.35 29.68
CA SER A 43 -9.56 7.98 29.53
C SER A 43 -9.81 7.22 30.83
N LYS A 44 -9.60 5.90 30.84
CA LYS A 44 -9.96 4.96 31.93
C LYS A 44 -9.62 5.43 33.36
N ARG A 45 -8.62 6.29 33.56
CA ARG A 45 -8.19 6.78 34.88
C ARG A 45 -7.84 8.28 34.96
N SER A 46 -8.05 9.04 33.89
CA SER A 46 -7.59 10.43 33.82
C SER A 46 -8.41 11.23 32.82
N HIS A 47 -8.62 12.51 33.09
CA HIS A 47 -9.26 13.44 32.15
C HIS A 47 -8.34 14.62 31.89
N TYR A 48 -8.33 15.09 30.65
CA TYR A 48 -7.53 16.24 30.23
C TYR A 48 -8.42 17.22 29.48
N THR A 49 -8.16 18.52 29.67
CA THR A 49 -8.84 19.57 28.95
C THR A 49 -8.08 19.87 27.68
N VAL A 50 -8.79 19.97 26.57
CA VAL A 50 -8.29 20.41 25.27
C VAL A 50 -9.01 21.71 24.94
N SER A 51 -8.27 22.71 24.47
CA SER A 51 -8.82 23.99 24.06
C SER A 51 -8.18 24.47 22.76
N LEU A 52 -8.95 25.22 21.97
CA LEU A 52 -8.52 25.85 20.74
C LEU A 52 -8.70 27.36 20.88
N ASP A 53 -7.60 28.11 20.75
CA ASP A 53 -7.62 29.58 20.76
C ASP A 53 -7.08 30.10 19.42
N GLY A 54 -7.97 30.63 18.57
CA GLY A 54 -7.67 30.81 17.15
C GLY A 54 -7.29 29.49 16.49
N ASP A 55 -6.05 29.36 16.02
CA ASP A 55 -5.49 28.12 15.47
C ASP A 55 -4.59 27.35 16.46
N ALA A 56 -4.43 27.86 17.69
CA ALA A 56 -3.51 27.30 18.67
C ALA A 56 -4.20 26.23 19.53
N TRP A 57 -3.87 24.97 19.27
CA TRP A 57 -4.30 23.86 20.11
C TRP A 57 -3.52 23.78 21.42
N THR A 58 -4.24 23.57 22.52
CA THR A 58 -3.66 23.36 23.85
C THR A 58 -4.28 22.15 24.52
N CYS A 59 -3.50 21.43 25.33
CA CYS A 59 -3.99 20.30 26.10
C CYS A 59 -3.31 20.22 27.47
N THR A 60 -4.05 19.91 28.52
CA THR A 60 -3.50 19.78 29.88
C THR A 60 -2.78 18.45 30.14
N CYS A 61 -2.64 17.58 29.14
CA CYS A 61 -1.97 16.30 29.34
C CYS A 61 -0.44 16.42 29.48
N PRO A 62 0.21 15.56 30.28
CA PRO A 62 1.66 15.60 30.49
C PRO A 62 2.49 15.46 29.19
N ASP A 63 1.99 14.72 28.19
CA ASP A 63 2.66 14.60 26.89
C ASP A 63 2.64 15.93 26.13
N PHE A 64 1.56 16.71 26.24
CA PHE A 64 1.48 18.01 25.59
C PHE A 64 2.35 19.06 26.30
N THR A 65 2.18 19.21 27.62
CA THR A 65 2.91 20.20 28.42
C THR A 65 4.40 19.91 28.51
N GLY A 66 4.80 18.63 28.51
CA GLY A 66 6.20 18.23 28.64
C GLY A 66 6.95 18.09 27.32
N ARG A 67 6.26 17.76 26.22
CA ARG A 67 6.91 17.44 24.93
C ARG A 67 6.26 18.15 23.76
N CYS A 68 4.96 17.96 23.54
CA CYS A 68 4.35 18.35 22.27
C CYS A 68 4.35 19.87 22.05
N GLN A 69 4.11 20.66 23.10
CA GLN A 69 4.13 22.13 23.01
C GLN A 69 5.48 22.69 22.53
N ARG A 70 6.59 22.08 22.96
CA ARG A 70 7.95 22.54 22.60
C ARG A 70 8.30 22.25 21.14
N PHE A 71 7.75 21.18 20.58
CA PHE A 71 8.07 20.72 19.23
C PHE A 71 6.94 20.99 18.21
N GLY A 72 5.87 21.66 18.61
CA GLY A 72 4.73 21.95 17.72
C GLY A 72 3.89 20.72 17.37
N LEU A 73 3.96 19.66 18.18
CA LEU A 73 3.16 18.45 18.00
C LEU A 73 1.79 18.60 18.64
N ARG A 74 0.84 17.80 18.17
CA ARG A 74 -0.46 17.61 18.82
C ARG A 74 -0.46 16.27 19.53
N CYS A 75 -0.88 16.26 20.78
CA CYS A 75 -1.01 15.03 21.55
C CYS A 75 -2.20 14.19 21.06
N LYS A 76 -2.28 12.92 21.49
CA LYS A 76 -3.40 12.04 21.13
C LYS A 76 -4.78 12.58 21.54
N HIS A 77 -4.87 13.42 22.58
CA HIS A 77 -6.15 13.98 23.03
C HIS A 77 -6.63 15.10 22.09
N ILE A 78 -5.70 15.92 21.58
CA ILE A 78 -6.02 16.92 20.55
C ILE A 78 -6.49 16.21 19.28
N GLU A 79 -5.78 15.16 18.84
CA GLU A 79 -6.21 14.41 17.66
C GLU A 79 -7.56 13.70 17.86
N ALA A 80 -7.85 13.21 19.07
CA ALA A 80 -9.15 12.63 19.36
C ALA A 80 -10.30 13.63 19.25
N VAL A 81 -10.11 14.86 19.73
CA VAL A 81 -11.09 15.95 19.55
C VAL A 81 -11.29 16.24 18.08
N ARG A 82 -10.20 16.37 17.31
CA ARG A 82 -10.29 16.66 15.87
C ARG A 82 -11.05 15.59 15.10
N LEU A 83 -10.82 14.32 15.42
CA LEU A 83 -11.53 13.20 14.80
C LEU A 83 -13.04 13.26 15.09
N ILE A 84 -13.43 13.46 16.35
CA ILE A 84 -14.85 13.52 16.73
C ILE A 84 -15.56 14.76 16.20
N GLU A 85 -14.92 15.93 16.23
CA GLU A 85 -15.53 17.14 15.65
C GLU A 85 -15.68 17.01 14.13
N THR A 86 -14.75 16.32 13.45
CA THR A 86 -14.89 15.99 12.03
C THR A 86 -16.10 15.08 11.78
N GLU A 87 -16.33 14.07 12.63
CA GLU A 87 -17.47 13.16 12.53
C GLU A 87 -18.81 13.86 12.85
N LYS A 88 -18.88 14.69 13.89
CA LYS A 88 -20.10 15.45 14.23
C LYS A 88 -20.52 16.44 13.15
N ILE A 89 -19.53 17.06 12.48
CA ILE A 89 -19.80 17.94 11.35
C ILE A 89 -20.39 17.14 10.19
N ALA A 90 -19.91 15.91 9.96
CA ALA A 90 -20.47 15.02 8.94
C ALA A 90 -21.91 14.58 9.28
N GLU A 91 -22.26 14.43 10.55
CA GLU A 91 -23.58 13.95 11.00
C GLU A 91 -24.66 15.04 11.13
N SER A 92 -24.28 16.29 11.45
CA SER A 92 -25.23 17.36 11.80
C SER A 92 -25.77 18.16 10.60
N GLY A 93 -25.22 17.98 9.39
CA GLY A 93 -25.69 18.66 8.18
C GLY A 93 -25.67 20.20 8.23
N GLN A 94 -25.08 20.81 9.27
CA GLN A 94 -24.90 22.25 9.38
C GLN A 94 -23.66 22.67 8.59
N VAL A 95 -23.88 23.56 7.62
CA VAL A 95 -22.83 24.17 6.81
C VAL A 95 -21.97 25.06 7.73
N SER A 96 -20.77 24.58 8.04
CA SER A 96 -19.72 25.40 8.61
C SER A 96 -19.24 26.44 7.59
N GLN A 97 -18.78 27.58 8.10
CA GLN A 97 -18.09 28.65 7.36
C GLN A 97 -16.71 28.23 6.82
N TYR A 98 -16.46 26.92 6.74
CA TYR A 98 -15.38 26.28 5.99
C TYR A 98 -16.03 25.25 5.05
N THR A 99 -16.29 25.67 3.82
CA THR A 99 -17.05 24.89 2.82
C THR A 99 -16.11 24.05 1.96
N TYR A 100 -16.38 22.74 1.89
CA TYR A 100 -16.08 21.92 0.71
C TYR A 100 -17.36 21.79 -0.14
N PRO A 101 -17.33 22.04 -1.46
CA PRO A 101 -18.54 21.99 -2.29
C PRO A 101 -18.89 20.55 -2.70
N GLN A 102 -20.15 20.17 -2.46
CA GLN A 102 -20.80 19.03 -3.13
C GLN A 102 -21.44 19.53 -4.43
N PHE A 103 -21.09 18.94 -5.58
CA PHE A 103 -21.83 19.17 -6.83
C PHE A 103 -22.96 18.15 -6.99
N SER A 104 -24.19 18.61 -6.79
CA SER A 104 -25.39 18.02 -7.36
C SER A 104 -25.59 18.57 -8.76
N THR A 105 -25.68 17.69 -9.76
CA THR A 105 -26.01 18.01 -11.14
C THR A 105 -27.44 18.50 -11.30
N THR A 106 -27.62 19.75 -11.70
CA THR A 106 -28.73 20.16 -12.57
C THR A 106 -28.23 21.21 -13.56
N HIS A 107 -28.24 20.83 -14.84
CA HIS A 107 -28.01 21.74 -15.96
C HIS A 107 -29.05 22.86 -15.98
N THR A 108 -28.59 24.11 -16.00
CA THR A 108 -29.27 25.19 -16.74
C THR A 108 -28.21 26.17 -17.22
N GLU A 109 -28.16 26.36 -18.54
CA GLU A 109 -27.28 27.28 -19.27
C GLU A 109 -27.80 28.71 -19.10
N GLU A 110 -26.97 29.69 -18.73
CA GLU A 110 -27.17 31.10 -19.11
C GLU A 110 -25.94 32.00 -18.87
N GLN A 111 -25.94 33.14 -19.58
CA GLN A 111 -24.83 33.86 -20.21
C GLN A 111 -23.91 34.74 -19.31
N MET A 112 -22.69 34.96 -19.83
CA MET A 112 -21.68 35.92 -19.37
C MET A 112 -22.14 37.39 -19.49
N THR A 113 -22.06 38.16 -18.41
CA THR A 113 -21.70 39.59 -18.44
C THR A 113 -20.88 40.01 -17.20
N GLN A 114 -20.01 40.99 -17.42
CA GLN A 114 -18.85 41.46 -16.64
C GLN A 114 -19.10 42.01 -15.23
N SER A 115 -18.12 41.90 -14.31
CA SER A 115 -17.23 43.00 -13.85
C SER A 115 -16.43 42.66 -12.57
N VAL A 116 -15.18 43.13 -12.49
CA VAL A 116 -14.22 43.16 -11.35
C VAL A 116 -14.12 44.66 -10.96
N PRO A 117 -13.88 45.16 -9.71
CA PRO A 117 -12.83 44.73 -8.76
C PRO A 117 -13.07 44.94 -7.23
N THR A 118 -12.28 44.29 -6.36
CA THR A 118 -11.53 44.94 -5.26
C THR A 118 -10.56 43.99 -4.56
N HIS A 119 -9.43 44.55 -4.12
CA HIS A 119 -8.32 43.94 -3.40
C HIS A 119 -8.71 43.37 -2.02
N ASP A 120 -8.28 42.14 -1.75
CA ASP A 120 -8.01 41.61 -0.41
C ASP A 120 -6.61 40.98 -0.38
N PRO A 121 -5.90 40.99 0.77
CA PRO A 121 -4.56 40.41 0.91
C PRO A 121 -4.63 38.88 0.75
N PRO A 122 -3.55 38.20 0.33
CA PRO A 122 -3.60 36.77 0.05
C PRO A 122 -3.76 36.01 1.37
N THR A 123 -4.99 35.60 1.68
CA THR A 123 -5.25 34.50 2.60
C THR A 123 -4.67 33.25 1.93
N LEU A 124 -3.54 32.75 2.44
CA LEU A 124 -3.00 31.47 2.01
C LEU A 124 -4.07 30.39 2.21
N ASP A 125 -4.46 29.74 1.13
CA ASP A 125 -5.55 28.78 1.05
C ASP A 125 -5.30 27.56 1.95
N SER A 126 -6.24 27.29 2.84
CA SER A 126 -6.24 26.10 3.70
C SER A 126 -6.28 24.77 2.92
N SER A 127 -6.68 24.80 1.64
CA SER A 127 -6.82 23.61 0.80
C SER A 127 -5.47 23.02 0.38
N SER A 128 -4.47 23.84 0.02
CA SER A 128 -3.16 23.34 -0.42
C SER A 128 -2.34 22.78 0.72
N GLU A 129 -2.42 23.35 1.92
CA GLU A 129 -1.81 22.76 3.10
C GLU A 129 -2.40 21.38 3.43
N GLN A 130 -3.71 21.20 3.24
CA GLN A 130 -4.37 19.91 3.39
C GLN A 130 -3.90 18.90 2.33
N ILE A 131 -3.79 19.30 1.06
CA ILE A 131 -3.26 18.45 -0.01
C ILE A 131 -1.82 18.04 0.29
N LEU A 132 -0.97 18.99 0.67
CA LEU A 132 0.42 18.71 1.06
C LEU A 132 0.51 17.79 2.28
N TRP A 133 -0.40 17.93 3.24
CA TRP A 133 -0.49 17.02 4.37
C TRP A 133 -0.90 15.61 3.93
N ARG A 134 -1.93 15.47 3.07
CA ARG A 134 -2.38 14.17 2.53
C ARG A 134 -1.28 13.48 1.71
N LEU A 135 -0.56 14.21 0.87
CA LEU A 135 0.57 13.69 0.07
C LEU A 135 1.70 13.10 0.91
N ARG A 136 1.89 13.61 2.13
CA ARG A 136 2.89 13.14 3.10
C ARG A 136 2.44 11.93 3.92
N GLN A 137 1.16 11.56 3.86
CA GLN A 137 0.69 10.40 4.61
C GLN A 137 1.34 9.12 4.06
N PRO A 138 1.63 8.12 4.92
CA PRO A 138 2.08 6.82 4.49
C PRO A 138 1.14 6.21 3.45
N LEU A 139 1.71 5.46 2.53
CA LEU A 139 0.92 4.66 1.60
C LEU A 139 0.16 3.58 2.36
N ASP A 140 -1.15 3.46 2.10
CA ASP A 140 -1.94 2.33 2.58
C ASP A 140 -1.49 1.06 1.84
N MET A 141 -0.95 0.09 2.60
CA MET A 141 -0.43 -1.16 2.04
C MET A 141 -1.52 -2.03 1.41
N ASN A 142 -2.81 -1.79 1.68
CA ASN A 142 -3.92 -2.48 1.00
C ASN A 142 -4.07 -2.08 -0.47
N ARG A 143 -3.61 -0.88 -0.83
CA ARG A 143 -3.57 -0.39 -2.22
C ARG A 143 -2.45 -1.07 -3.02
N VAL A 144 -1.48 -1.67 -2.33
CA VAL A 144 -0.30 -2.29 -2.96
C VAL A 144 -0.63 -3.68 -3.48
N LYS A 145 -0.41 -3.88 -4.78
CA LYS A 145 -0.46 -5.19 -5.44
C LYS A 145 0.95 -5.71 -5.67
N ARG A 146 1.09 -7.01 -5.93
CA ARG A 146 2.39 -7.63 -6.27
C ARG A 146 2.29 -8.38 -7.60
N ARG A 147 3.28 -8.20 -8.47
CA ARG A 147 3.41 -8.93 -9.74
C ARG A 147 4.68 -9.74 -9.76
N GLN A 148 4.71 -10.80 -10.56
CA GLN A 148 5.94 -11.56 -10.79
C GLN A 148 6.99 -10.69 -11.49
N ALA A 149 8.21 -10.71 -10.97
CA ALA A 149 9.34 -10.02 -11.58
C ALA A 149 10.12 -10.99 -12.50
N PRO A 150 10.87 -10.48 -13.50
CA PRO A 150 11.79 -11.31 -14.26
C PRO A 150 12.82 -11.98 -13.33
N GLY A 151 12.69 -13.30 -13.14
CA GLY A 151 13.53 -14.06 -12.20
C GLY A 151 12.71 -14.81 -11.16
N GLN A 152 13.22 -14.84 -9.92
CA GLN A 152 12.51 -15.41 -8.76
C GLN A 152 12.08 -14.25 -7.86
N GLY A 153 10.77 -14.13 -7.62
CA GLY A 153 10.20 -13.14 -6.69
C GLY A 153 9.16 -12.23 -7.32
N THR A 154 8.54 -11.42 -6.46
CA THR A 154 7.46 -10.50 -6.83
C THR A 154 7.82 -9.07 -6.45
N VAL A 155 7.36 -8.11 -7.24
CA VAL A 155 7.56 -6.67 -7.04
C VAL A 155 6.24 -5.97 -6.72
N PRO A 156 6.22 -5.08 -5.72
CA PRO A 156 5.03 -4.32 -5.39
C PRO A 156 4.78 -3.21 -6.43
N TYR A 157 3.52 -2.85 -6.62
CA TYR A 157 3.09 -1.76 -7.49
C TYR A 157 1.71 -1.25 -7.09
N LEU A 158 1.38 -0.02 -7.51
CA LEU A 158 0.02 0.51 -7.52
C LEU A 158 -0.62 0.32 -8.89
N GLU A 159 -1.91 0.00 -8.90
CA GLU A 159 -2.71 -0.14 -10.12
C GLU A 159 -2.94 1.23 -10.78
N GLY A 160 -3.14 1.24 -12.11
CA GLY A 160 -3.30 2.50 -12.86
C GLY A 160 -4.52 3.28 -12.40
N TYR A 161 -5.65 2.60 -12.23
CA TYR A 161 -6.90 3.24 -11.79
C TYR A 161 -6.76 3.82 -10.37
N ASP A 162 -6.09 3.12 -9.45
CA ASP A 162 -5.88 3.59 -8.07
C ASP A 162 -5.07 4.90 -8.03
N VAL A 163 -4.04 5.01 -8.88
CA VAL A 163 -3.27 6.26 -9.02
C VAL A 163 -4.13 7.39 -9.59
N ILE A 164 -4.97 7.11 -10.59
CA ILE A 164 -5.89 8.09 -11.19
C ILE A 164 -6.93 8.57 -10.17
N GLU A 165 -7.59 7.66 -9.46
CA GLU A 165 -8.58 7.97 -8.43
C GLU A 165 -7.97 8.76 -7.28
N THR A 166 -6.76 8.38 -6.84
CA THR A 166 -6.02 9.12 -5.81
C THR A 166 -5.68 10.54 -6.28
N ALA A 167 -5.32 10.73 -7.55
CA ALA A 167 -5.07 12.06 -8.10
C ALA A 167 -6.37 12.88 -8.22
N ASN A 168 -7.47 12.26 -8.64
CA ASN A 168 -8.79 12.89 -8.70
C ASN A 168 -9.23 13.38 -7.31
N ASP A 169 -9.07 12.54 -6.28
CA ASP A 169 -9.42 12.88 -4.89
C ASP A 169 -8.49 13.95 -4.29
N LEU A 170 -7.17 13.84 -4.49
CA LEU A 170 -6.21 14.78 -3.92
C LEU A 170 -6.21 16.14 -4.60
N PHE A 171 -6.37 16.18 -5.92
CA PHE A 171 -6.26 17.40 -6.71
C PHE A 171 -7.60 17.88 -7.25
N LEU A 172 -8.72 17.26 -6.85
CA LEU A 172 -10.07 17.64 -7.26
C LEU A 172 -10.21 17.80 -8.79
N PHE A 173 -9.63 16.85 -9.53
CA PHE A 173 -9.55 16.87 -11.00
C PHE A 173 -8.74 18.05 -11.62
N HIS A 174 -8.09 18.89 -10.81
CA HIS A 174 -7.17 19.93 -11.26
C HIS A 174 -5.77 19.38 -11.57
N TRP A 175 -5.74 18.36 -12.42
CA TRP A 175 -4.50 17.79 -12.94
C TRP A 175 -4.69 17.30 -14.38
N SER A 176 -3.60 17.22 -15.13
CA SER A 176 -3.58 16.67 -16.48
C SER A 176 -2.35 15.78 -16.69
N PHE A 177 -2.40 14.95 -17.73
CA PHE A 177 -1.28 14.15 -18.19
C PHE A 177 -1.09 14.32 -19.69
N ASP A 178 0.08 14.81 -20.08
CA ASP A 178 0.49 15.01 -21.47
C ASP A 178 1.49 13.93 -21.88
N LEU A 179 1.33 13.41 -23.10
CA LEU A 179 2.40 12.70 -23.78
C LEU A 179 3.35 13.71 -24.41
N LEU A 180 4.64 13.61 -24.08
CA LEU A 180 5.67 14.53 -24.58
C LEU A 180 6.29 14.06 -25.90
N SER A 181 6.11 12.79 -26.25
CA SER A 181 6.64 12.18 -27.46
C SER A 181 5.70 11.10 -27.96
N GLU A 182 5.87 10.71 -29.23
CA GLU A 182 5.29 9.46 -29.73
C GLU A 182 5.86 8.24 -28.97
N PRO A 183 5.11 7.14 -28.87
CA PRO A 183 5.65 5.88 -28.35
C PRO A 183 6.78 5.38 -29.23
N HIS A 184 7.92 5.08 -28.62
CA HIS A 184 9.04 4.51 -29.33
C HIS A 184 9.13 3.02 -29.05
N ILE A 185 9.33 2.23 -30.11
CA ILE A 185 9.31 0.77 -30.04
C ILE A 185 10.65 0.24 -30.52
N MET A 186 11.35 -0.51 -29.66
CA MET A 186 12.56 -1.23 -30.03
C MET A 186 12.28 -2.73 -30.00
N ARG A 187 12.62 -3.43 -31.09
CA ARG A 187 12.45 -4.87 -31.24
C ARG A 187 13.81 -5.56 -31.41
N TRP A 188 13.92 -6.79 -30.94
CA TRP A 188 15.09 -7.64 -31.14
C TRP A 188 14.69 -9.12 -31.16
N ASP A 189 15.51 -9.95 -31.81
CA ASP A 189 15.36 -11.40 -31.76
C ASP A 189 15.88 -11.93 -30.41
N LYS A 190 15.00 -12.58 -29.66
CA LYS A 190 15.29 -13.18 -28.36
C LYS A 190 15.36 -14.69 -28.52
N VAL A 191 16.48 -15.29 -28.13
CA VAL A 191 16.62 -16.76 -28.12
C VAL A 191 15.68 -17.36 -27.08
N ILE A 192 14.86 -18.32 -27.49
CA ILE A 192 13.97 -19.06 -26.61
C ILE A 192 14.81 -20.06 -25.83
N THR A 193 14.70 -20.04 -24.50
CA THR A 193 15.45 -20.95 -23.62
C THR A 193 14.51 -21.71 -22.69
N PHE A 194 14.83 -22.98 -22.41
CA PHE A 194 14.21 -23.74 -21.33
C PHE A 194 15.23 -24.01 -20.22
N TYR A 195 14.74 -24.26 -19.00
CA TYR A 195 15.62 -24.60 -17.89
C TYR A 195 15.84 -26.11 -17.85
N ASP A 196 17.06 -26.55 -18.16
CA ASP A 196 17.44 -27.95 -18.03
C ASP A 196 17.81 -28.26 -16.58
N GLN A 197 17.04 -29.13 -15.94
CA GLN A 197 17.25 -29.54 -14.56
C GLN A 197 18.56 -30.32 -14.38
N ARG A 198 19.02 -31.06 -15.39
CA ARG A 198 20.25 -31.88 -15.30
C ARG A 198 21.49 -31.01 -15.28
N SER A 199 21.58 -30.04 -16.18
CA SER A 199 22.70 -29.10 -16.24
C SER A 199 22.53 -27.87 -15.33
N ARG A 200 21.36 -27.70 -14.71
CA ARG A 200 20.97 -26.54 -13.87
C ARG A 200 21.21 -25.20 -14.57
N LYS A 201 20.97 -25.16 -15.88
CA LYS A 201 21.22 -23.99 -16.73
C LYS A 201 20.07 -23.78 -17.70
N LYS A 202 19.91 -22.53 -18.14
CA LYS A 202 19.05 -22.20 -19.28
C LYS A 202 19.77 -22.61 -20.56
N VAL A 203 19.14 -23.46 -21.35
CA VAL A 203 19.65 -23.95 -22.63
C VAL A 203 18.72 -23.49 -23.76
N PRO A 204 19.26 -23.17 -24.95
CA PRO A 204 18.44 -22.74 -26.08
C PRO A 204 17.55 -23.88 -26.56
N VAL A 205 16.31 -23.54 -26.92
CA VAL A 205 15.47 -24.43 -27.73
C VAL A 205 16.05 -24.44 -29.13
N LEU A 206 16.35 -25.63 -29.67
CA LEU A 206 16.86 -25.78 -31.02
C LEU A 206 15.71 -26.15 -31.97
N GLY A 207 15.69 -25.55 -33.16
CA GLY A 207 14.80 -25.93 -34.25
C GLY A 207 15.23 -27.22 -34.94
N GLU A 208 14.47 -27.63 -35.95
CA GLU A 208 14.76 -28.82 -36.75
C GLU A 208 16.13 -28.75 -37.48
N ASP A 209 16.61 -27.53 -37.73
CA ASP A 209 17.91 -27.26 -38.36
C ASP A 209 19.09 -27.26 -37.35
N GLY A 210 18.82 -27.56 -36.09
CA GLY A 210 19.80 -27.54 -35.00
C GLY A 210 20.23 -26.15 -34.56
N LYS A 211 19.61 -25.07 -35.06
CA LYS A 211 19.90 -23.69 -34.64
C LYS A 211 18.98 -23.24 -33.52
N PRO A 212 19.41 -22.28 -32.67
CA PRO A 212 18.54 -21.71 -31.64
C PRO A 212 17.30 -21.06 -32.24
N THR A 213 16.12 -21.44 -31.75
CA THR A 213 14.86 -20.78 -32.09
C THR A 213 14.79 -19.42 -31.42
N THR A 214 14.34 -18.41 -32.17
CA THR A 214 14.14 -17.06 -31.68
C THR A 214 12.65 -16.68 -31.67
N GLU A 215 12.28 -15.79 -30.75
CA GLU A 215 11.01 -15.07 -30.75
C GLU A 215 11.28 -13.57 -30.82
N ILE A 216 10.35 -12.80 -31.39
CA ILE A 216 10.43 -11.34 -31.35
C ILE A 216 10.15 -10.90 -29.91
N ALA A 217 11.04 -10.09 -29.36
CA ALA A 217 10.81 -9.36 -28.13
C ALA A 217 10.98 -7.86 -28.39
N GLY A 218 10.33 -7.05 -27.57
CA GLY A 218 10.45 -5.61 -27.70
C GLY A 218 10.19 -4.86 -26.41
N ILE A 219 10.50 -3.58 -26.46
CA ILE A 219 10.17 -2.61 -25.41
C ILE A 219 9.51 -1.40 -26.04
N ALA A 220 8.36 -1.03 -25.51
CA ALA A 220 7.74 0.26 -25.75
C ALA A 220 8.21 1.24 -24.66
N TYR A 221 8.68 2.41 -25.07
CA TYR A 221 9.02 3.51 -24.16
C TYR A 221 8.32 4.80 -24.57
N ILE A 222 7.88 5.57 -23.58
CA ILE A 222 7.23 6.86 -23.79
C ILE A 222 7.60 7.84 -22.68
N THR A 223 7.73 9.11 -23.02
CA THR A 223 7.87 10.19 -22.04
C THR A 223 6.58 10.97 -21.91
N GLY A 224 6.23 11.30 -20.68
CA GLY A 224 5.02 12.06 -20.36
C GLY A 224 5.28 13.02 -19.22
N ARG A 225 4.30 13.89 -18.99
CA ARG A 225 4.32 14.89 -17.91
C ARG A 225 2.95 14.96 -17.28
N ILE A 226 2.91 14.96 -15.96
CA ILE A 226 1.73 15.44 -15.23
C ILE A 226 1.87 16.92 -14.93
N THR A 227 0.74 17.61 -14.93
CA THR A 227 0.60 18.98 -14.44
C THR A 227 -0.45 18.93 -13.33
N VAL A 228 -0.14 19.49 -12.17
CA VAL A 228 -1.07 19.62 -11.03
C VAL A 228 -1.19 21.09 -10.68
N GLU A 229 -2.40 21.60 -10.51
CA GLU A 229 -2.62 22.98 -10.08
C GLU A 229 -2.90 23.04 -8.58
N LEU A 230 -2.12 23.84 -7.84
CA LEU A 230 -2.29 24.11 -6.42
C LEU A 230 -2.15 25.63 -6.20
N ASP A 231 -3.12 26.25 -5.54
CA ASP A 231 -3.20 27.71 -5.30
C ASP A 231 -2.99 28.54 -6.57
N GLY A 232 -3.60 28.13 -7.69
CA GLY A 232 -3.45 28.78 -8.99
C GLY A 232 -2.06 28.64 -9.63
N LYS A 233 -1.18 27.79 -9.08
CA LYS A 233 0.14 27.51 -9.63
C LYS A 233 0.24 26.08 -10.15
N ALA A 234 0.74 25.95 -11.38
CA ALA A 234 1.02 24.65 -11.99
C ALA A 234 2.37 24.06 -11.51
N TYR A 235 2.33 22.78 -11.13
CA TYR A 235 3.47 21.95 -10.75
C TYR A 235 3.60 20.79 -11.73
N ASN A 236 4.80 20.64 -12.30
CA ASN A 236 5.04 19.74 -13.41
C ASN A 236 6.03 18.64 -13.04
N HIS A 237 5.67 17.38 -13.31
CA HIS A 237 6.57 16.24 -13.13
C HIS A 237 6.58 15.37 -14.38
N ALA A 238 7.77 15.11 -14.91
CA ALA A 238 7.97 14.29 -16.09
C ALA A 238 8.79 13.05 -15.77
N ASP A 239 8.47 11.94 -16.41
CA ASP A 239 9.22 10.67 -16.34
C ASP A 239 9.01 9.90 -17.65
N ALA A 240 9.65 8.73 -17.77
CA ALA A 240 9.49 7.81 -18.88
C ALA A 240 8.86 6.50 -18.39
N GLY A 241 7.82 6.04 -19.08
CA GLY A 241 7.19 4.74 -18.86
C GLY A 241 7.68 3.69 -19.84
N ARG A 242 7.68 2.43 -19.41
CA ARG A 242 8.25 1.31 -20.17
C ARG A 242 7.41 0.04 -20.04
N CYS A 243 7.24 -0.67 -21.14
CA CYS A 243 6.63 -1.99 -21.13
C CYS A 243 7.34 -2.94 -22.09
N ILE A 244 7.67 -4.14 -21.62
CA ILE A 244 8.30 -5.19 -22.43
C ILE A 244 7.20 -6.08 -22.98
N PHE A 245 7.34 -6.51 -24.23
CA PHE A 245 6.44 -7.44 -24.90
C PHE A 245 7.21 -8.53 -25.62
N THR A 246 6.49 -9.62 -25.94
CA THR A 246 6.96 -10.75 -26.74
C THR A 246 5.93 -11.07 -27.79
N GLY A 247 6.38 -11.52 -28.96
CA GLY A 247 5.56 -11.73 -30.14
C GLY A 247 5.49 -10.50 -31.04
N ASP A 248 4.98 -10.74 -32.24
CA ASP A 248 4.82 -9.74 -33.29
C ASP A 248 3.37 -9.69 -33.75
N THR A 249 2.47 -9.43 -32.80
CA THR A 249 1.04 -9.26 -33.07
C THR A 249 0.61 -7.83 -32.72
N PRO A 250 -0.41 -7.29 -33.40
CA PRO A 250 -0.98 -5.99 -33.05
C PRO A 250 -1.41 -5.91 -31.58
N GLU A 251 -1.95 -6.99 -31.02
CA GLU A 251 -2.40 -7.06 -29.63
C GLU A 251 -1.23 -6.95 -28.65
N ALA A 252 -0.11 -7.64 -28.93
CA ALA A 252 1.09 -7.53 -28.11
C ALA A 252 1.65 -6.11 -28.12
N LEU A 253 1.58 -5.43 -29.27
CA LEU A 253 2.03 -4.05 -29.40
C LEU A 253 1.10 -3.06 -28.69
N ASP A 254 -0.21 -3.20 -28.84
CA ASP A 254 -1.22 -2.36 -28.19
C ASP A 254 -1.11 -2.46 -26.65
N MET A 255 -1.01 -3.68 -26.13
CA MET A 255 -0.76 -3.93 -24.71
C MET A 255 0.53 -3.29 -24.21
N ALA A 256 1.61 -3.34 -25.01
CA ALA A 256 2.88 -2.73 -24.65
C ALA A 256 2.79 -1.20 -24.59
N ILE A 257 2.14 -0.57 -25.57
CA ILE A 257 1.96 0.88 -25.62
C ILE A 257 1.08 1.33 -24.45
N ALA A 258 -0.08 0.69 -24.24
CA ALA A 258 -0.96 0.99 -23.12
C ALA A 258 -0.26 0.80 -21.76
N GLY A 259 0.52 -0.28 -21.63
CA GLY A 259 1.34 -0.55 -20.46
C GLY A 259 2.42 0.50 -20.22
N ALA A 260 3.10 0.96 -21.28
CA ALA A 260 4.13 2.00 -21.18
C ALA A 260 3.54 3.37 -20.82
N VAL A 261 2.39 3.73 -21.39
CA VAL A 261 1.64 4.95 -21.05
C VAL A 261 1.21 4.93 -19.58
N THR A 262 0.63 3.83 -19.13
CA THR A 262 0.20 3.66 -17.73
C THR A 262 1.38 3.69 -16.77
N ASP A 263 2.49 3.03 -17.11
CA ASP A 263 3.72 3.09 -16.32
C ASP A 263 4.27 4.53 -16.26
N CYS A 264 4.23 5.26 -17.37
CA CYS A 264 4.67 6.65 -17.43
C CYS A 264 3.86 7.55 -16.48
N LEU A 265 2.53 7.47 -16.55
CA LEU A 265 1.61 8.19 -15.69
C LEU A 265 1.95 7.97 -14.21
N LYS A 266 2.04 6.69 -13.79
CA LYS A 266 2.35 6.33 -12.39
C LYS A 266 3.71 6.85 -11.95
N ARG A 267 4.71 6.81 -12.82
CA ARG A 267 6.07 7.29 -12.53
C ARG A 267 6.15 8.82 -12.41
N CYS A 268 5.33 9.54 -13.18
CA CYS A 268 5.18 10.99 -13.04
C CYS A 268 4.56 11.32 -11.68
N PHE A 269 3.44 10.67 -11.32
CA PHE A 269 2.76 10.87 -10.03
C PHE A 269 3.59 10.49 -8.81
N ARG A 270 4.41 9.44 -8.90
CA ARG A 270 5.33 9.03 -7.83
C ARG A 270 6.16 10.19 -7.27
N GLN A 271 6.50 11.18 -8.11
CA GLN A 271 7.31 12.34 -7.70
C GLN A 271 6.58 13.28 -6.73
N LEU A 272 5.26 13.17 -6.60
CA LEU A 272 4.46 13.97 -5.66
C LEU A 272 4.44 13.42 -4.23
N GLY A 273 4.90 12.17 -4.01
CA GLY A 273 5.10 11.63 -2.67
C GLY A 273 4.51 10.24 -2.44
N GLU A 274 4.31 9.93 -1.17
CA GLU A 274 4.04 8.58 -0.68
C GLU A 274 2.71 8.01 -1.18
N GLN A 275 1.70 8.86 -1.31
CA GLN A 275 0.37 8.47 -1.82
C GLN A 275 0.38 7.89 -3.24
N PHE A 276 1.46 8.12 -4.00
CA PHE A 276 1.66 7.60 -5.35
C PHE A 276 2.77 6.55 -5.45
N GLY A 277 3.13 5.93 -4.32
CA GLY A 277 4.00 4.75 -4.31
C GLY A 277 5.49 5.06 -4.31
N ASN A 278 5.90 6.24 -3.84
CA ASN A 278 7.32 6.59 -3.72
C ASN A 278 8.10 5.61 -2.81
N SER A 279 7.55 5.26 -1.64
CA SER A 279 8.12 4.24 -0.75
C SER A 279 8.31 2.86 -1.36
N LEU A 280 7.56 2.49 -2.41
CA LEU A 280 7.68 1.16 -3.03
C LEU A 280 9.03 0.97 -3.76
N TYR A 281 9.82 2.03 -3.92
CA TYR A 281 11.18 1.97 -4.47
C TYR A 281 12.25 1.76 -3.40
N ASP A 282 11.90 1.91 -2.12
CA ASP A 282 12.75 1.50 -1.01
C ASP A 282 12.77 -0.04 -0.94
N LYS A 283 13.98 -0.63 -0.92
CA LYS A 283 14.14 -2.09 -0.99
C LYS A 283 13.58 -2.82 0.24
N GLU A 284 13.64 -2.19 1.41
CA GLU A 284 13.14 -2.77 2.64
C GLU A 284 11.62 -2.75 2.66
N ILE A 285 11.01 -1.63 2.28
CA ILE A 285 9.56 -1.51 2.15
C ILE A 285 9.06 -2.45 1.05
N ALA A 286 9.73 -2.49 -0.10
CA ALA A 286 9.30 -3.31 -1.23
C ALA A 286 9.27 -4.82 -0.92
N ARG A 287 10.08 -5.27 0.03
CA ARG A 287 10.14 -6.67 0.47
C ARG A 287 8.90 -7.10 1.23
N THR A 288 8.28 -6.20 2.00
CA THR A 288 7.13 -6.50 2.87
C THR A 288 5.81 -5.92 2.34
N ALA A 289 5.86 -4.92 1.47
CA ALA A 289 4.68 -4.24 0.94
C ALA A 289 3.71 -5.21 0.24
N GLY A 290 2.43 -5.13 0.62
CA GLY A 290 1.35 -5.94 0.04
C GLY A 290 1.41 -7.44 0.39
N LEU A 291 2.16 -7.85 1.42
CA LEU A 291 2.20 -9.24 1.91
C LEU A 291 1.17 -9.58 3.00
N GLU A 292 0.61 -8.57 3.68
CA GLU A 292 -0.23 -8.78 4.86
C GLU A 292 -1.65 -9.28 4.53
N ASN A 293 -2.04 -9.30 3.24
CA ASN A 293 -3.37 -9.73 2.78
C ASN A 293 -3.51 -11.25 2.50
N GLY A 294 -2.66 -12.09 3.10
CA GLY A 294 -2.60 -13.53 2.82
C GLY A 294 -3.26 -14.48 3.83
N SER A 295 -3.69 -14.03 5.01
CA SER A 295 -4.10 -14.96 6.09
C SER A 295 -5.61 -15.06 6.38
N SER A 296 -6.48 -14.51 5.53
CA SER A 296 -7.93 -14.65 5.72
C SER A 296 -8.71 -14.67 4.41
N ASN A 297 -8.60 -15.76 3.65
CA ASN A 297 -9.73 -16.43 2.98
C ASN A 297 -9.20 -17.53 2.04
N GLY A 298 -9.58 -18.78 2.32
CA GLY A 298 -9.27 -19.93 1.49
C GLY A 298 -10.35 -21.00 1.59
N HIS A 299 -11.57 -20.68 1.14
CA HIS A 299 -12.53 -21.67 0.64
C HIS A 299 -13.47 -21.04 -0.40
N GLY A 300 -13.51 -21.63 -1.60
CA GLY A 300 -14.31 -21.18 -2.75
C GLY A 300 -13.49 -21.21 -4.03
N SER A 301 -13.11 -22.40 -4.51
CA SER A 301 -13.84 -23.20 -5.50
C SER A 301 -13.73 -22.67 -6.93
N ASN A 302 -13.00 -23.43 -7.74
CA ASN A 302 -12.86 -23.36 -9.19
C ASN A 302 -14.22 -23.19 -9.90
N GLY A 303 -14.32 -22.17 -10.76
CA GLY A 303 -15.30 -22.09 -11.84
C GLY A 303 -14.56 -22.08 -13.17
N ASN A 304 -14.36 -23.26 -13.77
CA ASN A 304 -13.92 -23.38 -15.15
C ASN A 304 -15.12 -23.80 -15.99
N GLY A 305 -15.62 -22.90 -16.83
CA GLY A 305 -16.69 -23.16 -17.78
C GLY A 305 -16.13 -23.84 -19.03
N GLN A 306 -16.60 -25.05 -19.32
CA GLN A 306 -16.54 -25.63 -20.65
C GLN A 306 -17.77 -26.50 -20.90
N SER A 307 -18.40 -26.24 -22.04
CA SER A 307 -19.67 -26.82 -22.50
C SER A 307 -19.59 -28.28 -22.89
N GLU A 308 -20.67 -28.99 -22.55
CA GLU A 308 -21.38 -30.06 -23.28
C GLU A 308 -20.59 -31.14 -24.05
N LYS A 309 -20.69 -32.39 -23.57
CA LYS A 309 -21.34 -33.48 -24.33
C LYS A 309 -21.72 -34.69 -23.46
N SER A 310 -22.93 -35.16 -23.70
CA SER A 310 -23.65 -36.28 -23.12
C SER A 310 -22.98 -37.64 -23.37
N THR A 311 -23.16 -38.61 -22.45
CA THR A 311 -23.82 -39.93 -22.67
C THR A 311 -23.72 -40.80 -21.39
N SER A 312 -24.71 -41.67 -21.25
CA SER A 312 -25.31 -42.38 -20.12
C SER A 312 -24.66 -43.70 -19.64
N GLN A 313 -25.22 -44.21 -18.50
CA GLN A 313 -25.24 -45.61 -17.97
C GLN A 313 -23.98 -46.08 -17.19
N SER A 314 -24.03 -46.86 -16.09
CA SER A 314 -25.06 -47.46 -15.24
C SER A 314 -24.36 -48.27 -14.11
N ALA A 315 -25.06 -48.48 -12.97
CA ALA A 315 -24.96 -49.60 -12.02
C ALA A 315 -23.86 -49.66 -10.91
N SER A 316 -24.34 -49.63 -9.65
CA SER A 316 -23.76 -50.17 -8.39
C SER A 316 -23.84 -51.72 -8.35
N PRO A 317 -23.56 -52.49 -7.26
CA PRO A 317 -23.13 -52.17 -5.89
C PRO A 317 -22.08 -53.13 -5.21
N ASN A 318 -21.48 -52.73 -4.08
CA ASN A 318 -21.44 -53.46 -2.78
C ASN A 318 -20.33 -52.97 -1.83
N SER A 319 -20.72 -52.75 -0.56
CA SER A 319 -19.86 -52.58 0.63
C SER A 319 -19.49 -53.98 1.23
N PRO A 320 -18.60 -54.13 2.24
CA PRO A 320 -18.88 -53.68 3.61
C PRO A 320 -17.68 -53.15 4.43
N VAL A 321 -18.07 -52.68 5.61
CA VAL A 321 -17.38 -51.97 6.69
C VAL A 321 -16.38 -52.83 7.50
N ALA A 322 -15.40 -52.13 8.12
CA ALA A 322 -14.63 -52.39 9.37
C ALA A 322 -13.11 -52.39 9.10
N SER A 323 -12.28 -51.55 9.71
CA SER A 323 -12.09 -51.43 11.17
C SER A 323 -11.12 -50.28 11.50
N ASN A 324 -11.37 -49.61 12.63
CA ASN A 324 -10.55 -48.56 13.23
C ASN A 324 -9.20 -49.09 13.74
N SER A 325 -8.12 -48.33 13.50
CA SER A 325 -7.04 -48.07 14.47
C SER A 325 -6.13 -46.91 13.99
N PRO A 326 -5.47 -46.18 14.90
CA PRO A 326 -5.22 -44.75 14.78
C PRO A 326 -3.88 -44.44 14.11
N ALA A 327 -3.90 -43.74 12.98
CA ALA A 327 -2.68 -43.21 12.36
C ALA A 327 -2.41 -41.80 12.89
N SER A 328 -1.52 -41.75 13.88
CA SER A 328 -0.62 -40.64 14.26
C SER A 328 -0.98 -39.24 13.72
N GLN A 329 -1.52 -38.40 14.61
CA GLN A 329 -1.44 -36.95 14.45
C GLN A 329 0.05 -36.60 14.24
N ALA A 330 0.40 -36.11 13.06
CA ALA A 330 1.65 -35.38 12.89
C ALA A 330 1.50 -34.10 13.72
N GLU A 331 2.01 -34.10 14.95
CA GLU A 331 2.10 -32.91 15.78
C GLU A 331 2.82 -31.84 14.97
N ALA A 332 2.10 -30.79 14.61
CA ALA A 332 2.66 -29.63 13.94
C ALA A 332 3.76 -29.08 14.86
N LEU A 333 5.00 -29.03 14.36
CA LEU A 333 6.10 -28.43 15.11
C LEU A 333 5.75 -26.97 15.39
N GLN A 334 5.79 -26.57 16.65
CA GLN A 334 5.45 -25.23 17.11
C GLN A 334 6.59 -24.64 17.94
N TYR A 335 6.76 -23.33 17.81
CA TYR A 335 7.52 -22.52 18.75
C TYR A 335 6.75 -22.40 20.08
N ARG A 336 7.43 -21.98 21.16
CA ARG A 336 6.76 -21.84 22.47
C ARG A 336 5.75 -20.68 22.54
N ASP A 337 5.79 -19.76 21.58
CA ASP A 337 4.77 -18.72 21.37
C ASP A 337 3.52 -19.24 20.65
N GLY A 338 3.48 -20.52 20.28
CA GLY A 338 2.35 -21.17 19.61
C GLY A 338 2.35 -21.02 18.09
N VAL A 339 3.33 -20.31 17.51
CA VAL A 339 3.45 -20.18 16.05
C VAL A 339 3.92 -21.52 15.46
N ALA A 340 3.31 -21.95 14.36
CA ALA A 340 3.72 -23.14 13.64
C ALA A 340 5.08 -22.91 12.95
N VAL A 341 5.97 -23.88 13.08
CA VAL A 341 7.24 -23.94 12.33
C VAL A 341 6.89 -24.26 10.88
N ASP A 342 7.41 -23.46 9.95
CA ASP A 342 7.27 -23.72 8.52
C ASP A 342 8.10 -24.94 8.12
N THR A 343 7.46 -26.11 8.09
CA THR A 343 8.10 -27.38 7.71
C THR A 343 8.41 -27.47 6.21
N SER A 344 7.88 -26.55 5.38
CA SER A 344 8.23 -26.45 3.96
C SER A 344 9.56 -25.73 3.73
N ASN A 345 10.03 -24.97 4.73
CA ASN A 345 11.33 -24.32 4.72
C ASN A 345 12.40 -25.21 5.36
N ALA A 346 13.16 -25.90 4.52
CA ALA A 346 14.21 -26.84 4.95
C ALA A 346 15.25 -26.20 5.90
N ALA A 347 15.62 -24.93 5.69
CA ALA A 347 16.60 -24.24 6.53
C ALA A 347 16.04 -23.89 7.91
N GLU A 348 14.76 -23.54 7.99
CA GLU A 348 14.07 -23.28 9.26
C GLU A 348 13.85 -24.57 10.05
N LEU A 349 13.44 -25.64 9.37
CA LEU A 349 13.28 -26.96 9.97
C LEU A 349 14.61 -27.52 10.49
N GLU A 350 15.71 -27.40 9.72
CA GLU A 350 17.04 -27.82 10.15
C GLU A 350 17.54 -27.02 11.35
N ALA A 351 17.38 -25.68 11.32
CA ALA A 351 17.75 -24.82 12.44
C ALA A 351 16.95 -25.15 13.71
N PHE A 352 15.64 -25.37 13.57
CA PHE A 352 14.74 -25.71 14.68
C PHE A 352 15.14 -27.03 15.34
N ASN A 353 15.40 -28.06 14.53
CA ASN A 353 15.85 -29.37 15.03
C ASN A 353 17.24 -29.27 15.69
N ALA A 354 18.16 -28.50 15.12
CA ALA A 354 19.48 -28.24 15.71
C ALA A 354 19.38 -27.49 17.06
N PHE A 355 18.41 -26.57 17.18
CA PHE A 355 18.14 -25.86 18.43
C PHE A 355 17.63 -26.82 19.51
N LYS A 356 16.65 -27.67 19.20
CA LYS A 356 16.11 -28.68 20.12
C LYS A 356 17.21 -29.63 20.61
N SER A 357 18.05 -30.12 19.70
CA SER A 357 19.19 -30.98 20.05
C SER A 357 20.17 -30.28 21.00
N ALA A 358 20.43 -28.99 20.81
CA ALA A 358 21.34 -28.21 21.67
C ALA A 358 20.74 -27.83 23.03
N HIS A 359 19.41 -27.83 23.18
CA HIS A 359 18.70 -27.40 24.40
C HIS A 359 17.82 -28.50 24.98
N GLN A 360 18.25 -29.76 24.91
CA GLN A 360 17.56 -30.88 25.57
C GLN A 360 16.07 -30.99 25.18
N GLU A 361 15.80 -30.94 23.88
CA GLU A 361 14.45 -31.01 23.29
C GLU A 361 13.52 -29.81 23.56
N LEU A 362 14.00 -28.74 24.19
CA LEU A 362 13.23 -27.49 24.33
C LEU A 362 13.09 -26.77 22.98
N ALA A 363 11.85 -26.48 22.59
CA ALA A 363 11.55 -25.65 21.43
C ALA A 363 12.01 -24.19 21.65
N PRO A 364 12.47 -23.48 20.60
CA PRO A 364 12.74 -22.05 20.67
C PRO A 364 11.51 -21.24 21.09
N ALA A 365 11.74 -20.11 21.76
CA ALA A 365 10.65 -19.28 22.25
C ALA A 365 9.84 -18.62 21.12
N SER A 366 10.50 -18.21 20.03
CA SER A 366 9.90 -17.69 18.80
C SER A 366 10.85 -17.89 17.61
N ARG A 367 10.39 -17.54 16.41
CA ARG A 367 11.20 -17.56 15.18
C ARG A 367 12.41 -16.63 15.26
N GLU A 368 12.28 -15.48 15.92
CA GLU A 368 13.36 -14.51 16.14
C GLU A 368 14.45 -15.07 17.05
N VAL A 369 14.06 -15.79 18.11
CA VAL A 369 15.01 -16.45 19.02
C VAL A 369 15.79 -17.54 18.29
N LEU A 370 15.13 -18.30 17.42
CA LEU A 370 15.81 -19.28 16.58
C LEU A 370 16.84 -18.62 15.65
N ARG A 371 16.48 -17.51 14.99
CA ARG A 371 17.38 -16.75 14.11
C ARG A 371 18.57 -16.15 14.85
N ALA A 372 18.34 -15.56 16.03
CA ALA A 372 19.41 -15.00 16.87
C ALA A 372 20.39 -16.08 17.33
N TRP A 373 19.88 -17.26 17.68
CA TRP A 373 20.71 -18.40 18.06
C TRP A 373 21.57 -18.91 16.88
N VAL A 374 21.00 -19.06 15.68
CA VAL A 374 21.74 -19.46 14.47
C VAL A 374 22.83 -18.44 14.13
N ALA A 375 22.52 -17.15 14.21
CA ALA A 375 23.48 -16.07 13.96
C ALA A 375 24.67 -16.12 14.96
N SER A 376 24.41 -16.42 16.23
CA SER A 376 25.45 -16.54 17.25
C SER A 376 26.41 -17.72 17.04
N ARG A 377 25.96 -18.80 16.36
CA ARG A 377 26.81 -19.95 15.99
C ARG A 377 27.65 -19.68 14.75
N ASN A 378 27.12 -18.92 13.79
CA ASN A 378 27.84 -18.58 12.56
C ASN A 378 28.92 -17.49 12.78
N GLY A 379 28.80 -16.68 13.85
CA GLY A 379 29.80 -15.68 14.23
C GLY A 379 31.00 -16.20 15.04
N LYS A 380 31.12 -17.52 15.26
CA LYS A 380 32.22 -18.16 15.99
C LYS A 380 33.13 -19.04 15.10
N LYS A 381 33.13 -18.81 13.78
CA LYS A 381 34.09 -19.44 12.85
C LYS A 381 35.21 -18.49 12.46
#